data_AF-A0A9N9H290-F1
#
_entry.id   AF-A0A9N9H290-F1
#
_cell.length_a   1.000
_cell.length_b   1.000
_cell.length_c   1.000
_cell.angle_alpha   90.00
_cell.angle_beta   90.00
_cell.angle_gamma   90.00
#
_symmetry.space_group_name_H-M   'P 1'
#
loop_
_entity.id
_entity.type
_entity.pdbx_description
1 polymer ?
#
loop_
_entity_poly.entity_id
_entity_poly.type
_entity_poly.pdbx_seq_one_letter_code
_entity_poly.pdbx_strand_id
1 'polypeptide(L)'
;TRWEIVEYDFQQDNATVHTSKLTRTFFDNSDINVIKWPGQSPNLNPIEHLWDELERQIRKSAFLQSSSLSQRNPPPVSERELAVILQEE
;
A
#
# COMPACT_ATOMS: atom_id res chain seq x y z
N THR A 1 22.35 -20.72 18.15
CA THR A 1 21.09 -19.95 18.03
C THR A 1 20.31 -20.53 16.88
N ARG A 2 19.35 -21.40 17.19
CA ARG A 2 18.43 -21.97 16.21
C ARG A 2 17.39 -20.88 15.94
N TRP A 3 17.46 -20.27 14.77
CA TRP A 3 16.37 -19.40 14.31
C TRP A 3 15.14 -20.29 14.21
N GLU A 4 14.16 -20.05 15.07
CA GLU A 4 12.84 -20.63 14.87
C GLU A 4 12.38 -20.12 13.51
N ILE A 5 12.01 -21.05 12.62
CA ILE A 5 11.33 -20.70 11.39
C ILE A 5 9.98 -20.16 11.87
N VAL A 6 9.87 -18.85 11.93
CA VAL A 6 8.60 -18.19 12.20
C VAL A 6 7.81 -18.32 10.90
N GLU A 7 6.65 -18.97 10.96
CA GLU A 7 5.71 -18.97 9.85
C GLU A 7 5.18 -17.54 9.68
N TYR A 8 5.16 -17.06 8.44
CA TYR A 8 4.70 -15.72 8.09
C TYR A 8 3.53 -15.82 7.12
N ASP A 9 2.50 -15.03 7.39
CA ASP A 9 1.35 -14.89 6.52
C ASP A 9 1.46 -13.60 5.70
N PHE A 10 1.13 -13.68 4.42
CA PHE A 10 1.09 -12.55 3.50
C PHE A 10 -0.30 -11.91 3.49
N GLN A 11 -0.35 -10.60 3.69
CA GLN A 11 -1.58 -9.82 3.61
C GLN A 11 -1.56 -8.95 2.35
N GLN A 12 -2.64 -9.03 1.57
CA GLN A 12 -2.93 -8.15 0.44
C GLN A 12 -4.42 -7.79 0.43
N ASP A 13 -4.79 -6.77 -0.31
CA ASP A 13 -6.19 -6.47 -0.55
C ASP A 13 -6.80 -7.42 -1.61
N ASN A 14 -8.07 -7.21 -1.94
CA ASN A 14 -8.78 -8.02 -2.93
C ASN A 14 -8.86 -7.35 -4.32
N ALA A 15 -7.90 -6.51 -4.71
CA ALA A 15 -7.88 -5.97 -6.07
C ALA A 15 -7.90 -7.11 -7.10
N THR A 16 -8.46 -6.85 -8.27
CA THR A 16 -8.64 -7.85 -9.34
C THR A 16 -7.31 -8.44 -9.79
N VAL A 17 -6.25 -7.63 -9.83
CA VAL A 17 -4.88 -8.05 -10.15
C VAL A 17 -4.30 -9.00 -9.10
N HIS A 18 -4.55 -8.74 -7.81
CA HIS A 18 -4.08 -9.54 -6.68
C HIS A 18 -4.84 -10.86 -6.51
N THR A 19 -6.07 -10.91 -7.03
CA THR A 19 -6.92 -12.10 -6.98
C THR A 19 -6.95 -12.88 -8.30
N SER A 20 -6.16 -12.47 -9.29
CA SER A 20 -6.06 -13.14 -10.60
C SER A 20 -5.57 -14.58 -10.48
N LYS A 21 -5.86 -15.41 -11.49
CA LYS A 21 -5.40 -16.81 -11.53
C LYS A 21 -3.87 -16.91 -11.48
N LEU A 22 -3.19 -16.03 -12.21
CA LEU A 22 -1.73 -16.03 -12.27
C LEU A 22 -1.12 -15.74 -10.89
N THR A 23 -1.65 -14.72 -10.21
CA THR A 23 -1.21 -14.32 -8.88
C THR A 23 -1.45 -15.42 -7.84
N ARG A 24 -2.62 -16.09 -7.88
CA ARG A 24 -2.90 -17.23 -6.99
C ARG A 24 -1.95 -18.41 -7.23
N THR A 25 -1.72 -18.79 -8.49
CA THR A 25 -0.77 -19.85 -8.83
C THR A 25 0.65 -19.53 -8.36
N PHE A 26 1.06 -18.25 -8.41
CA PHE A 26 2.36 -17.84 -7.87
C PHE A 26 2.46 -18.09 -6.36
N PHE A 27 1.44 -17.72 -5.58
CA PHE A 27 1.44 -17.95 -4.13
C PHE A 27 1.45 -19.43 -3.77
N ASP A 28 0.62 -20.24 -4.45
CA ASP A 28 0.56 -21.69 -4.25
C ASP A 28 1.93 -22.35 -4.54
N ASN A 29 2.61 -21.94 -5.62
CA ASN A 29 3.92 -22.48 -5.99
C ASN A 29 5.06 -22.00 -5.07
N SER A 30 4.87 -20.87 -4.38
CA SER A 30 5.88 -20.26 -3.52
C SER A 30 5.71 -20.62 -2.05
N ASP A 31 4.70 -21.44 -1.72
CA ASP A 31 4.34 -21.81 -0.34
C ASP A 31 4.06 -20.58 0.54
N ILE A 32 3.41 -19.56 -0.06
CA ILE A 32 3.06 -18.32 0.63
C ILE A 32 1.60 -18.42 1.08
N ASN A 33 1.38 -18.44 2.39
CA ASN A 33 0.03 -18.34 2.94
C ASN A 33 -0.51 -16.92 2.77
N VAL A 34 -1.65 -16.76 2.13
CA VAL A 34 -2.30 -15.45 1.95
C VAL A 34 -3.51 -15.32 2.89
N ILE A 35 -3.50 -14.32 3.75
CA ILE A 35 -4.62 -14.05 4.68
C ILE A 35 -5.86 -13.68 3.88
N LYS A 36 -7.00 -14.31 4.19
CA LYS A 36 -8.29 -13.90 3.63
C LYS A 36 -8.67 -12.52 4.16
N TRP A 37 -8.82 -11.57 3.25
CA TRP A 37 -9.16 -10.20 3.60
C TRP A 37 -10.63 -9.88 3.29
N PRO A 38 -11.35 -9.12 4.13
CA PRO A 38 -12.67 -8.59 3.76
C PRO A 38 -12.52 -7.53 2.66
N GLY A 39 -13.40 -7.58 1.65
CA GLY A 39 -13.45 -6.54 0.61
C GLY A 39 -13.74 -5.15 1.20
N GLN A 40 -13.27 -4.10 0.54
CA GLN A 40 -13.57 -2.69 0.88
C GLN A 40 -13.29 -2.31 2.33
N SER A 41 -12.21 -2.84 2.92
CA SER A 41 -11.79 -2.55 4.29
C SER A 41 -10.41 -1.87 4.33
N PRO A 42 -10.25 -0.66 3.76
CA PRO A 42 -8.97 0.05 3.76
C PRO A 42 -8.49 0.35 5.18
N ASN A 43 -9.43 0.64 6.10
CA ASN A 43 -9.17 0.93 7.51
C ASN A 43 -8.45 -0.22 8.27
N LEU A 44 -8.48 -1.43 7.72
CA LEU A 44 -7.85 -2.59 8.33
C LEU A 44 -6.42 -2.82 7.81
N ASN A 45 -6.01 -2.14 6.73
CA ASN A 45 -4.75 -2.40 6.06
C ASN A 45 -3.61 -1.62 6.75
N PRO A 46 -2.69 -2.28 7.46
CA PRO A 46 -1.64 -1.59 8.22
C PRO A 46 -0.71 -0.74 7.35
N ILE A 47 -0.64 -1.00 6.05
CA ILE A 47 0.19 -0.23 5.11
C ILE A 47 -0.31 1.21 4.97
N GLU A 48 -1.62 1.47 5.13
CA GLU A 48 -2.18 2.83 5.05
C GLU A 48 -1.58 3.72 6.12
N HIS A 49 -1.44 3.21 7.35
CA HIS A 49 -0.78 3.96 8.43
C HIS A 49 0.71 4.24 8.15
N LEU A 50 1.39 3.34 7.42
CA LEU A 50 2.78 3.57 7.01
C LEU A 50 2.86 4.62 5.90
N TRP A 51 1.93 4.63 4.96
CA TRP A 51 1.84 5.68 3.94
C TRP A 51 1.57 7.05 4.55
N ASP A 52 0.65 7.14 5.51
CA ASP A 52 0.37 8.37 6.27
C ASP A 52 1.61 8.88 7.02
N GLU A 53 2.36 7.96 7.65
CA GLU A 53 3.63 8.30 8.31
C GLU A 53 4.64 8.84 7.32
N LEU A 54 4.83 8.13 6.20
CA LEU A 54 5.78 8.48 5.17
C LEU A 54 5.46 9.86 4.59
N GLU A 55 4.19 10.12 4.26
CA GLU A 55 3.73 11.42 3.77
C GLU A 55 4.03 12.53 4.77
N ARG A 56 3.75 12.30 6.06
CA ARG A 56 4.05 13.28 7.12
C ARG A 56 5.55 13.57 7.22
N GLN A 57 6.40 12.55 7.09
CA GLN A 57 7.85 12.73 7.11
C GLN A 57 8.35 13.48 5.86
N ILE A 58 7.80 13.20 4.68
CA ILE A 58 8.10 13.92 3.45
C ILE A 58 7.68 15.39 3.56
N ARG A 59 6.48 15.66 4.08
CA ARG A 59 6.01 17.04 4.30
C ARG A 59 6.89 17.81 5.30
N LYS A 60 7.39 17.12 6.34
CA LYS A 60 8.35 17.69 7.30
C LYS A 60 9.73 17.92 6.67
N SER A 61 10.22 17.02 5.82
CA SER A 61 11.54 17.14 5.17
C SER A 61 11.53 18.15 4.02
N ALA A 62 10.41 18.29 3.30
CA ALA A 62 10.17 19.33 2.30
C ALA A 62 10.09 20.76 2.88
N PHE A 63 10.24 20.92 4.20
CA PHE A 63 10.18 22.22 4.87
C PHE A 63 11.49 23.03 4.80
N LEU A 64 12.56 22.56 4.15
CA LEU A 64 13.72 23.40 3.86
C LEU A 64 14.20 23.26 2.42
N GLN A 65 13.37 23.67 1.47
CA GLN A 65 13.87 24.41 0.30
C GLN A 65 12.77 25.28 -0.29
N SER A 66 12.89 26.56 0.06
CA SER A 66 12.16 27.67 -0.52
C SER A 66 12.23 27.68 -2.05
N SER A 67 11.18 28.23 -2.66
CA SER A 67 11.19 28.95 -3.93
C SER A 67 11.60 28.16 -5.18
N SER A 68 10.69 27.34 -5.73
CA SER A 68 10.55 27.12 -7.21
C SER A 68 9.47 26.08 -7.59
N LEU A 69 9.14 25.09 -6.74
CA LEU A 69 8.34 23.93 -7.17
C LEU A 69 6.81 24.04 -7.03
N SER A 70 6.24 25.25 -7.03
CA SER A 70 4.77 25.47 -6.99
C SER A 70 4.02 24.99 -8.25
N GLN A 71 4.66 24.22 -9.15
CA GLN A 71 4.08 23.79 -10.44
C GLN A 71 4.15 22.29 -10.73
N ARG A 72 4.42 21.42 -9.76
CA ARG A 72 4.24 19.96 -9.97
C ARG A 72 3.13 19.44 -9.07
N ASN A 73 2.12 18.88 -9.74
CA ASN A 73 0.86 18.33 -9.25
C ASN A 73 0.76 18.26 -7.72
N PRO A 74 -0.08 19.12 -7.10
CA PRO A 74 -0.23 19.10 -5.66
C PRO A 74 -0.73 17.72 -5.20
N PRO A 75 -0.33 17.27 -4.00
CA PRO A 75 -0.89 16.06 -3.43
C PRO A 75 -2.42 16.20 -3.34
N PRO A 76 -3.19 15.14 -3.67
CA PRO A 76 -4.63 15.19 -3.73
C PRO A 76 -5.20 15.66 -2.39
N VAL A 77 -6.11 16.63 -2.46
CA VAL A 77 -6.57 17.41 -1.31
C VAL A 77 -7.74 16.73 -0.60
N SER A 78 -8.16 15.56 -1.09
CA SER A 78 -9.24 14.76 -0.50
C SER A 78 -9.13 13.28 -0.86
N GLU A 79 -9.71 12.42 -0.02
CA GLU A 79 -9.87 10.98 -0.28
C GLU A 79 -10.53 10.69 -1.64
N ARG A 80 -11.41 11.59 -2.11
CA ARG A 80 -12.06 11.44 -3.41
C ARG A 80 -11.07 11.60 -4.57
N GLU A 81 -10.09 12.49 -4.44
CA GLU A 81 -9.04 12.66 -5.45
C GLU A 81 -8.03 11.51 -5.40
N LEU A 82 -7.73 10.98 -4.20
CA LEU A 82 -6.94 9.75 -4.05
C LEU A 82 -7.62 8.56 -4.73
N ALA A 83 -8.92 8.39 -4.54
CA ALA A 83 -9.69 7.30 -5.13
C ALA A 83 -9.75 7.37 -6.67
N VAL A 84 -9.73 8.58 -7.25
CA VAL A 84 -9.67 8.77 -8.71
C VAL A 84 -8.31 8.35 -9.26
N ILE A 85 -7.21 8.72 -8.58
CA ILE A 85 -5.84 8.37 -9.01
C ILE A 85 -5.58 6.86 -8.90
N LEU A 86 -6.15 6.20 -7.88
CA LEU A 86 -6.01 4.76 -7.67
C LEU A 86 -6.93 3.89 -8.56
N GLN A 87 -7.80 4.51 -9.38
CA GLN A 87 -8.68 3.81 -10.33
C GLN A 87 -8.16 3.78 -11.77
N GLU A 88 -6.99 4.38 -12.06
CA GLU A 88 -6.37 4.40 -13.40
C GLU A 88 -5.23 3.37 -13.60
N GLU A 89 -5.27 2.23 -12.89
CA GLU A 89 -4.48 1.03 -13.25
C GLU A 89 -5.35 -0.06 -13.91
#